data_AF-A0A0V1PXI4-F1
#
_entry.id   AF-A0A0V1PXI4-F1
#
_cell.length_a   1.000
_cell.length_b   1.000
_cell.length_c   1.000
_cell.angle_alpha   90.00
_cell.angle_beta   90.00
_cell.angle_gamma   90.00
#
_symmetry.space_group_name_H-M   'P 1'
#
loop_
_entity.id
_entity.type
_entity.pdbx_description
1 polymer ?
#
loop_
_entity_poly.entity_id
_entity_poly.type
_entity_poly.pdbx_seq_one_letter_code
_entity_poly.pdbx_strand_id
1 'polypeptide(L)'
;MNTEEGLTLALELANSLENSDLQFNDNKEKGVSQEFLDSLERVSIKDLPNKETADCPICTNKFIDDEYPLLVKLPCSVQQINGKKAKGHIFDLECIGPWLKVNSTCPLCRFDVLEVNKKRKEKLEEELRKAKEEDDEEEDEDWDDYG
;
A
#
# COMPACT_ATOMS: atom_id res chain seq x y z
N MET A 1 4.62 -48.82 26.41
CA MET A 1 4.15 -47.55 25.82
C MET A 1 4.15 -47.78 24.32
N ASN A 2 2.96 -47.91 23.75
CA ASN A 2 2.72 -48.59 22.47
C ASN A 2 3.22 -47.72 21.31
N THR A 3 4.28 -48.16 20.64
CA THR A 3 4.87 -47.50 19.44
C THR A 3 3.87 -47.41 18.27
N GLU A 4 2.84 -48.25 18.29
CA GLU A 4 1.79 -48.32 17.30
C GLU A 4 0.83 -47.11 17.39
N GLU A 5 0.49 -46.68 18.61
CA GLU A 5 -0.37 -45.51 18.86
C GLU A 5 0.33 -44.19 18.46
N GLY A 6 1.66 -44.15 18.60
CA GLY A 6 2.46 -43.00 18.16
C GLY A 6 2.54 -42.89 16.64
N LEU A 7 2.56 -44.01 15.93
CA LEU A 7 2.59 -44.04 14.47
C LEU A 7 1.25 -43.61 13.86
N THR A 8 0.14 -44.06 14.47
CA THR A 8 -1.21 -43.68 14.02
C THR A 8 -1.47 -42.19 14.22
N LEU A 9 -1.06 -41.63 15.36
CA LEU A 9 -1.21 -40.21 15.64
C LEU A 9 -0.37 -39.34 14.69
N ALA A 10 0.84 -39.78 14.36
CA ALA A 10 1.70 -39.08 13.42
C ALA A 10 1.10 -39.07 12.00
N LEU A 11 0.51 -40.18 11.55
CA LEU A 11 -0.21 -40.25 10.27
C LEU A 11 -1.47 -39.39 10.25
N GLU A 12 -2.21 -39.33 11.35
CA GLU A 12 -3.45 -38.54 11.47
C GLU A 12 -3.15 -37.03 11.48
N LEU A 13 -2.06 -36.61 12.13
CA LEU A 13 -1.55 -35.24 12.08
C LEU A 13 -1.01 -34.86 10.69
N ALA A 14 -0.28 -35.76 10.04
CA ALA A 14 0.23 -35.54 8.68
C ALA A 14 -0.93 -35.37 7.67
N ASN A 15 -1.96 -36.23 7.75
CA ASN A 15 -3.16 -36.09 6.93
C ASN A 15 -3.93 -34.80 7.27
N SER A 16 -4.01 -34.40 8.54
CA SER A 16 -4.67 -33.13 8.91
C SER A 16 -3.93 -31.91 8.38
N LEU A 17 -2.60 -31.96 8.28
CA LEU A 17 -1.77 -30.91 7.69
C LEU A 17 -1.80 -30.90 6.15
N GLU A 18 -1.92 -32.05 5.50
CA GLU A 18 -2.16 -32.15 4.06
C GLU A 18 -3.57 -31.68 3.67
N ASN A 19 -4.57 -31.91 4.52
CA ASN A 19 -5.95 -31.43 4.31
C ASN A 19 -6.19 -30.00 4.79
N SER A 20 -5.30 -29.43 5.62
CA SER A 20 -5.18 -27.99 5.71
C SER A 20 -4.48 -27.55 4.43
N ASP A 21 -5.26 -27.45 3.36
CA ASP A 21 -4.89 -26.73 2.17
C ASP A 21 -4.10 -25.49 2.62
N LEU A 22 -2.79 -25.48 2.35
CA LEU A 22 -2.10 -24.24 2.13
C LEU A 22 -2.81 -23.67 0.90
N GLN A 23 -3.96 -23.05 1.13
CA GLN A 23 -4.64 -22.21 0.16
C GLN A 23 -3.71 -21.01 0.01
N PHE A 24 -2.58 -21.23 -0.68
CA PHE A 24 -2.01 -20.27 -1.58
C PHE A 24 -3.12 -19.99 -2.57
N ASN A 25 -4.00 -19.12 -2.13
CA ASN A 25 -5.14 -18.70 -2.88
C ASN A 25 -4.55 -18.09 -4.14
N ASP A 26 -4.64 -18.81 -5.26
CA ASP A 26 -4.44 -18.30 -6.62
C ASP A 26 -5.54 -17.28 -6.98
N ASN A 27 -5.97 -16.50 -6.00
CA ASN A 27 -6.87 -15.38 -6.12
C ASN A 27 -6.04 -14.18 -6.60
N LYS A 28 -5.74 -14.21 -7.90
CA LYS A 28 -5.80 -13.08 -8.82
C LYS A 28 -5.42 -11.74 -8.17
N GLU A 29 -4.13 -11.43 -8.23
CA GLU A 29 -3.57 -10.08 -8.22
C GLU A 29 -4.27 -9.08 -7.29
N LYS A 30 -4.21 -9.31 -5.97
CA LYS A 30 -4.55 -8.27 -4.98
C LYS A 30 -3.36 -7.39 -4.58
N GLY A 31 -2.18 -7.67 -5.14
CA GLY A 31 -0.99 -6.89 -4.92
C GLY A 31 -0.92 -5.62 -5.76
N VAL A 32 0.07 -4.79 -5.44
CA VAL A 32 0.40 -3.59 -6.23
C VAL A 32 1.50 -3.91 -7.25
N SER A 33 1.55 -3.13 -8.33
CA SER A 33 2.63 -3.24 -9.32
C SER A 33 3.96 -2.73 -8.77
N GLN A 34 5.07 -3.14 -9.39
CA GLN A 34 6.40 -2.65 -9.02
C GLN A 34 6.51 -1.13 -9.22
N GLU A 35 5.93 -0.61 -10.31
CA GLU A 35 5.84 0.83 -10.58
C GLU A 35 5.18 1.60 -9.43
N PHE A 36 4.15 1.02 -8.80
CA PHE A 36 3.52 1.61 -7.64
C PHE A 36 4.48 1.70 -6.46
N LEU A 37 5.22 0.63 -6.15
CA LEU A 37 6.22 0.61 -5.08
C LEU A 37 7.30 1.66 -5.31
N ASP A 38 7.76 1.79 -6.55
CA ASP A 38 8.82 2.74 -6.91
C ASP A 38 8.33 4.20 -6.84
N SER A 39 7.03 4.43 -7.01
CA SER A 39 6.37 5.74 -6.90
C SER A 39 6.07 6.19 -5.47
N LEU A 40 6.28 5.32 -4.46
CA LEU A 40 6.00 5.66 -3.06
C LEU A 40 6.86 6.83 -2.57
N GLU A 41 6.28 7.64 -1.68
CA GLU A 41 6.96 8.79 -1.08
C GLU A 41 8.16 8.31 -0.25
N ARG A 42 9.37 8.70 -0.65
CA ARG A 42 10.60 8.43 0.10
C ARG A 42 10.75 9.41 1.24
N VAL A 43 11.15 8.91 2.41
CA VAL A 43 11.34 9.72 3.62
C VAL A 43 12.77 9.58 4.10
N SER A 44 13.41 10.69 4.45
CA SER A 44 14.73 10.64 5.10
C SER A 44 14.56 10.44 6.61
N ILE A 45 15.49 9.73 7.25
CA ILE A 45 15.50 9.56 8.72
C ILE A 45 15.42 10.90 9.46
N LYS A 46 16.00 11.96 8.86
CA LYS A 46 16.03 13.32 9.42
C LYS A 46 14.64 13.96 9.55
N ASP A 47 13.70 13.57 8.70
CA ASP A 47 12.35 14.13 8.66
C ASP A 47 11.38 13.37 9.59
N LEU A 48 11.86 12.30 10.24
CA LEU A 48 11.06 11.54 11.18
C LEU A 48 10.90 12.33 12.49
N PRO A 49 9.68 12.38 13.06
CA PRO A 49 9.42 13.12 14.30
C PRO A 49 10.22 12.58 15.49
N ASN A 50 10.56 11.29 15.50
CA ASN A 50 11.32 10.62 16.56
C ASN A 50 12.45 9.75 15.99
N LYS A 51 13.43 10.37 15.31
CA LYS A 51 14.51 9.66 14.59
C LYS A 51 15.24 8.55 15.39
N GLU A 52 15.38 8.69 16.70
CA GLU A 52 16.15 7.75 17.55
C GLU A 52 15.31 6.57 18.06
N THR A 53 13.98 6.70 18.05
CA THR A 53 13.05 5.67 18.52
C THR A 53 12.14 5.16 17.41
N ALA A 54 12.35 5.60 16.17
CA ALA A 54 11.55 5.18 15.04
C ALA A 54 12.03 3.80 14.55
N ASP A 55 11.11 2.85 14.56
CA ASP A 55 11.31 1.48 14.17
C ASP A 55 10.33 1.05 13.06
N CYS A 56 10.73 0.05 12.29
CA CYS A 56 9.91 -0.52 11.23
C CYS A 56 8.82 -1.40 11.86
N PRO A 57 7.51 -1.13 11.65
CA PRO A 57 6.44 -1.90 12.29
C PRO A 57 6.36 -3.38 11.87
N ILE A 58 7.11 -3.78 10.85
CA ILE A 58 7.13 -5.16 10.33
C ILE A 58 8.27 -5.95 10.97
N CYS A 59 9.50 -5.43 10.95
CA CYS A 59 10.68 -6.14 11.48
C CYS A 59 11.11 -5.67 12.87
N THR A 60 10.52 -4.61 13.41
CA THR A 60 10.81 -4.01 14.73
C THR A 60 12.25 -3.50 14.92
N ASN A 61 13.03 -3.43 13.85
CA ASN A 61 14.37 -2.83 13.86
C ASN A 61 14.27 -1.31 13.75
N LYS A 62 15.18 -0.60 14.41
CA LYS A 62 15.26 0.86 14.29
C LYS A 62 15.82 1.25 12.94
N PHE A 63 15.28 2.31 12.35
CA PHE A 63 15.76 2.79 11.06
C PHE A 63 17.18 3.37 11.11
N ILE A 64 17.60 3.88 12.28
CA ILE A 64 18.94 4.46 12.47
C ILE A 64 20.05 3.41 12.57
N ASP A 65 19.69 2.16 12.85
CA ASP A 65 20.65 1.07 12.99
C ASP A 65 21.11 0.54 11.61
N ASP A 66 20.40 0.91 10.53
CA ASP A 66 20.76 0.62 9.15
C ASP A 66 21.67 1.72 8.57
N GLU A 67 22.67 1.32 7.80
CA GLU A 67 23.59 2.23 7.12
C GLU A 67 22.92 2.94 5.93
N TYR A 68 21.95 2.27 5.27
CA TYR A 68 21.25 2.77 4.08
C TYR A 68 19.73 2.47 4.10
N PRO A 69 18.98 2.95 5.11
CA PRO A 69 17.55 2.65 5.23
C PRO A 69 16.75 3.26 4.09
N LEU A 70 15.94 2.45 3.42
CA LEU A 70 15.05 2.88 2.34
C LEU A 70 13.64 3.06 2.87
N LEU A 71 13.39 4.21 3.52
CA LEU A 71 12.09 4.47 4.13
C LEU A 71 11.08 4.98 3.11
N VAL A 72 9.89 4.38 3.14
CA VAL A 72 8.75 4.77 2.32
C VAL A 72 7.53 5.05 3.18
N LYS A 73 6.74 6.03 2.75
CA LYS A 73 5.51 6.44 3.43
C LYS A 73 4.30 6.05 2.59
N LEU A 74 3.44 5.22 3.17
CA LEU A 74 2.19 4.84 2.54
C LEU A 74 1.17 5.98 2.61
N PRO A 75 0.31 6.14 1.58
CA PRO A 75 -0.64 7.24 1.49
C PRO A 75 -1.90 6.98 2.34
N CYS A 76 -1.73 6.42 3.55
CA CYS A 76 -2.80 6.14 4.51
C CYS A 76 -3.46 7.39 5.09
N SER A 77 -2.91 8.57 4.81
CA SER A 77 -3.35 9.89 5.29
C SER A 77 -4.81 10.22 4.94
N VAL A 78 -5.38 9.50 3.98
CA VAL A 78 -6.74 9.69 3.47
C VAL A 78 -7.78 9.00 4.37
N GLN A 79 -7.37 8.09 5.25
CA GLN A 79 -8.31 7.41 6.14
C GLN A 79 -8.65 8.24 7.38
N GLN A 80 -9.96 8.39 7.59
CA GLN A 80 -10.54 8.78 8.88
C GLN A 80 -10.75 7.49 9.68
N ILE A 81 -9.94 7.26 10.71
CA ILE A 81 -10.15 6.14 11.64
C ILE A 81 -10.64 6.76 12.94
N ASN A 82 -11.87 6.45 13.35
CA ASN A 82 -12.50 6.98 14.56
C ASN A 82 -12.49 8.53 14.64
N GLY A 83 -12.74 9.21 13.52
CA GLY A 83 -12.81 10.68 13.47
C GLY A 83 -11.47 11.41 13.56
N LYS A 84 -10.34 10.69 13.52
CA LYS A 84 -8.98 11.27 13.45
C LYS A 84 -8.37 10.98 12.09
N LYS A 85 -7.76 11.99 11.46
CA LYS A 85 -6.91 11.80 10.27
C LYS A 85 -5.74 10.89 10.65
N ALA A 86 -5.64 9.74 10.03
CA ALA A 86 -4.44 8.90 10.15
C ALA A 86 -3.24 9.67 9.58
N LYS A 87 -2.07 9.54 10.21
CA LYS A 87 -0.81 9.99 9.61
C LYS A 87 -0.36 8.93 8.60
N GLY A 88 0.41 9.32 7.58
CA GLY A 88 1.03 8.34 6.67
C GLY A 88 1.92 7.38 7.46
N HIS A 89 1.73 6.08 7.26
CA HIS A 89 2.52 5.04 7.93
C HIS A 89 3.83 4.82 7.18
N ILE A 90 4.93 4.70 7.92
CA ILE A 90 6.29 4.62 7.39
C ILE A 90 6.82 3.21 7.63
N PHE A 91 7.48 2.66 6.62
CA PHE A 91 8.10 1.35 6.65
C PHE A 91 9.42 1.38 5.89
N ASP A 92 10.26 0.39 6.13
CA ASP A 92 11.33 0.06 5.21
C ASP A 92 10.76 -0.58 3.93
N LEU A 93 11.23 -0.15 2.75
CA LEU A 93 10.84 -0.67 1.45
C LEU A 93 11.06 -2.18 1.33
N GLU A 94 12.16 -2.70 1.89
CA GLU A 94 12.46 -4.14 1.86
C GLU A 94 11.46 -4.94 2.70
N CYS A 95 10.91 -4.32 3.75
CA CYS A 95 9.91 -4.95 4.61
C CYS A 95 8.49 -4.86 4.02
N ILE A 96 8.08 -3.69 3.52
CA ILE A 96 6.71 -3.47 3.04
C ILE A 96 6.48 -3.95 1.60
N GLY A 97 7.53 -3.99 0.78
CA GLY A 97 7.46 -4.42 -0.62
C GLY A 97 6.89 -5.83 -0.80
N PRO A 98 7.41 -6.87 -0.11
CA PRO A 98 6.86 -8.22 -0.18
C PRO A 98 5.40 -8.29 0.25
N TRP A 99 5.00 -7.55 1.28
CA TRP A 99 3.61 -7.47 1.73
C TRP A 99 2.70 -6.92 0.63
N LEU A 100 3.10 -5.80 0.03
CA LEU A 100 2.30 -5.10 -0.97
C LEU A 100 2.20 -5.85 -2.31
N LYS A 101 3.14 -6.74 -2.62
CA LYS A 101 3.04 -7.65 -3.76
C LYS A 101 1.91 -8.67 -3.65
N VAL A 102 1.43 -8.92 -2.42
CA VAL A 102 0.34 -9.88 -2.16
C VAL A 102 -0.94 -9.15 -1.70
N ASN A 103 -0.80 -8.03 -1.00
CA ASN A 103 -1.91 -7.30 -0.38
C ASN A 103 -1.87 -5.81 -0.71
N SER A 104 -2.92 -5.23 -1.29
CA SER A 104 -3.05 -3.78 -1.54
C SER A 104 -3.26 -2.94 -0.28
N THR A 105 -3.26 -3.53 0.92
CA THR A 105 -3.65 -2.83 2.15
C THR A 105 -2.49 -2.57 3.11
N CYS A 106 -2.54 -1.45 3.83
CA CYS A 106 -1.55 -1.12 4.85
C CYS A 106 -1.63 -2.09 6.06
N PRO A 107 -0.51 -2.67 6.54
CA PRO A 107 -0.49 -3.58 7.69
C PRO A 107 -1.06 -2.98 8.98
N LEU A 108 -0.92 -1.67 9.18
CA LEU A 108 -1.33 -0.99 10.42
C LEU A 108 -2.79 -0.56 10.42
N CYS A 109 -3.29 -0.04 9.30
CA CYS A 109 -4.62 0.56 9.25
C CYS A 109 -5.58 -0.07 8.24
N ARG A 110 -5.12 -1.08 7.49
CA ARG A 110 -5.90 -1.79 6.46
C ARG A 110 -6.42 -0.90 5.33
N PHE A 111 -5.89 0.32 5.19
CA PHE A 111 -6.20 1.18 4.06
C PHE A 111 -5.70 0.57 2.76
N ASP A 112 -6.59 0.47 1.78
CA ASP A 112 -6.21 0.10 0.42
C ASP A 112 -5.46 1.27 -0.24
N VAL A 113 -4.20 1.03 -0.59
CA VAL A 113 -3.32 2.05 -1.15
C VAL A 113 -3.67 2.42 -2.60
N LEU A 114 -4.42 1.56 -3.31
CA LEU A 114 -4.86 1.80 -4.68
C LEU A 114 -6.00 2.81 -4.76
N GLU A 115 -6.78 2.97 -3.69
CA GLU A 115 -7.88 3.95 -3.60
C GLU A 115 -7.39 5.39 -3.77
N VAL A 116 -6.13 5.68 -3.41
CA VAL A 116 -5.54 7.02 -3.57
C VAL A 116 -5.29 7.32 -5.04
N ASN A 117 -4.79 6.33 -5.79
CA ASN A 117 -4.53 6.50 -7.21
C ASN A 117 -5.83 6.66 -7.99
N LYS A 118 -6.87 5.90 -7.62
CA LYS A 118 -8.19 6.04 -8.21
C LYS A 118 -8.74 7.46 -8.03
N LYS A 119 -8.73 7.98 -6.79
CA LYS A 119 -9.19 9.35 -6.51
C LYS A 119 -8.36 10.42 -7.19
N ARG A 120 -7.02 10.25 -7.27
CA ARG A 120 -6.15 11.18 -7.99
C ARG A 120 -6.44 11.19 -9.48
N LYS A 121 -6.66 10.01 -10.08
CA LYS A 121 -6.99 9.86 -11.50
C LYS A 121 -8.33 10.52 -11.82
N GLU A 122 -9.37 10.23 -11.03
CA GLU A 122 -10.71 10.85 -11.19
C GLU A 122 -10.64 12.38 -11.11
N LYS A 123 -9.88 12.93 -10.14
CA LYS A 123 -9.71 14.38 -10.00
C LYS A 123 -9.00 15.00 -11.20
N LEU A 124 -7.97 14.34 -11.72
CA LEU A 124 -7.21 14.82 -12.88
C LEU A 124 -8.06 14.79 -14.16
N GLU A 125 -8.85 13.73 -14.36
CA GLU A 125 -9.77 13.62 -15.50
C GLU A 125 -10.83 14.72 -15.49
N GLU A 126 -11.38 15.04 -14.31
CA GLU A 126 -12.34 16.14 -14.15
C GLU A 126 -11.72 17.52 -14.40
N GLU A 127 -10.50 17.76 -13.92
CA GLU A 127 -9.76 19.01 -14.20
C GLU A 127 -9.48 19.17 -15.70
N LEU A 128 -9.12 18.09 -16.40
CA LEU A 128 -8.89 18.10 -17.85
C LEU A 128 -10.18 18.38 -18.63
N ARG A 129 -11.30 17.78 -18.19
CA ARG A 129 -12.62 18.02 -18.80
C ARG A 129 -13.03 19.49 -18.69
N LYS A 130 -12.87 20.07 -17.50
CA LYS A 130 -13.22 21.47 -17.23
C LYS A 130 -12.37 22.45 -18.04
N ALA A 131 -11.06 22.20 -18.15
CA ALA A 131 -10.17 23.04 -18.95
C ALA A 131 -10.56 23.04 -20.43
N LYS A 132 -10.97 21.89 -20.97
CA LYS A 132 -11.42 21.78 -22.36
C LYS A 132 -12.74 22.53 -22.62
N GLU A 133 -13.67 22.48 -21.67
CA GLU A 133 -14.94 23.22 -21.76
C GLU A 133 -14.71 24.75 -21.76
N GLU A 134 -13.73 25.23 -20.98
CA GLU A 134 -13.34 26.66 -20.95
C GLU A 134 -12.66 27.11 -22.26
N ASP A 135 -11.79 26.29 -22.85
CA ASP A 135 -11.16 26.59 -24.14
C ASP A 135 -12.18 26.63 -25.30
N ASP A 136 -13.16 25.73 -25.32
CA ASP A 136 -14.21 25.70 -26.35
C ASP A 136 -15.19 26.90 -26.23
N GLU A 137 -15.40 27.46 -25.03
CA GLU A 137 -16.25 28.64 -24.79
C GLU A 137 -15.56 29.98 -25.16
N GLU A 138 -14.23 30.08 -25.09
CA GLU A 138 -13.48 31.29 -25.48
C GLU A 138 -13.36 31.47 -27.01
N GLU A 139 -13.43 30.40 -27.81
CA GLU A 139 -13.34 30.48 -29.29
C GLU A 139 -14.62 31.03 -29.96
N ASP A 140 -15.78 30.96 -29.30
CA ASP A 140 -17.08 31.41 -29.83
C ASP A 140 -17.31 32.93 -29.70
N GLU A 141 -16.54 33.67 -28.89
CA GLU A 141 -16.73 35.11 -28.64
C GLU A 141 -15.90 36.08 -29.52
N ASP A 142 -14.96 35.61 -30.36
CA ASP A 142 -14.02 36.46 -31.13
C ASP A 142 -14.36 36.64 -32.63
N TRP A 143 -15.42 36.03 -33.15
CA TRP A 143 -15.72 36.05 -34.61
C TRP A 143 -16.76 37.09 -35.08
N ASP A 144 -17.38 37.84 -34.18
CA ASP A 144 -18.53 38.71 -34.49
C ASP A 144 -18.25 40.23 -34.55
N ASP A 145 -17.00 40.70 -34.47
CA ASP A 145 -16.67 42.15 -34.48
C ASP A 145 -16.15 42.73 -35.82
N TYR A 146 -15.98 41.92 -36.88
CA TYR A 146 -15.57 42.42 -38.20
C TYR A 146 -16.58 42.09 -39.31
N GLY A 147 -17.78 42.68 -39.20
CA GLY A 147 -18.84 42.64 -40.23
C GLY A 147 -19.25 44.02 -40.74
#